data_AF-A0A318HCW6-F1
#
_entry.id   AF-A0A318HCW6-F1
#
_cell.length_a   1.000
_cell.length_b   1.000
_cell.length_c   1.000
_cell.angle_alpha   90.00
_cell.angle_beta   90.00
_cell.angle_gamma   90.00
#
_symmetry.space_group_name_H-M   'P 1'
#
loop_
_entity.id
_entity.type
_entity.pdbx_description
1 polymer ?
#
loop_
_entity_poly.entity_id
_entity_poly.type
_entity_poly.pdbx_seq_one_letter_code
_entity_poly.pdbx_strand_id
1 'polypeptide(L)'
;MRIELLTSPGCPHAAAARETVSDCLTTLGMDVPIVERVGRYPSPTVLVDGIDVMRPEAGTSIGDACRLDLPTPQRVIQALRDRGCLTLPPVADPALDTGTTTPTEEGDPDMSAGRFAATVADTLLGPDRQTGRNLMRTAVRLLAHGKPVTVAELATAAGVDVADITNAPAGRDVEYDDQHRIVGWGLTLIPTPHTYIVNGHHLYTWCAADTLLFPAILGSRAHIESRCPTTDTVIRLTVDPQAGVSDLSPATAVISIPGSQDMDITRVRATTCNPGRYFAAAHAAEDWLAQNPDGMVLPVADADPQLRTISSRLRDLPQTPSC
;
A
#
# COMPACT_ATOMS: atom_id res chain seq x y z
N MET A 1 -7.37 -4.39 -32.82
CA MET A 1 -6.85 -4.58 -31.46
C MET A 1 -6.88 -6.06 -31.13
N ARG A 2 -5.75 -6.60 -30.67
CA ARG A 2 -5.58 -7.99 -30.24
C ARG A 2 -5.23 -7.99 -28.75
N ILE A 3 -5.98 -8.78 -27.98
CA ILE A 3 -5.78 -8.88 -26.53
C ILE A 3 -5.38 -10.32 -26.22
N GLU A 4 -4.27 -10.47 -25.51
CA GLU A 4 -3.75 -11.78 -25.11
C GLU A 4 -3.57 -11.85 -23.61
N LEU A 5 -3.96 -12.97 -23.01
CA LEU A 5 -3.67 -13.30 -21.63
C LEU A 5 -2.71 -14.49 -21.62
N LEU A 6 -1.47 -14.24 -21.22
CA LEU A 6 -0.42 -15.22 -21.11
C LEU A 6 -0.32 -15.71 -19.66
N THR A 7 -0.41 -17.02 -19.46
CA THR A 7 -0.39 -17.62 -18.12
C THR A 7 0.52 -18.83 -18.04
N SER A 8 1.08 -19.07 -16.85
CA SER A 8 1.76 -20.32 -16.53
C SER A 8 0.75 -21.37 -16.07
N PRO A 9 1.04 -22.67 -16.24
CA PRO A 9 0.20 -23.75 -15.73
C PRO A 9 -0.07 -23.57 -14.22
N GLY A 10 -1.34 -23.57 -13.83
CA GLY A 10 -1.74 -23.46 -12.42
C GLY A 10 -1.59 -22.07 -11.80
N CYS A 11 -1.43 -21.00 -12.59
CA CYS A 11 -1.35 -19.65 -12.06
C CYS A 11 -2.62 -19.28 -11.26
N PRO A 12 -2.50 -18.95 -9.95
CA PRO A 12 -3.66 -18.64 -9.11
C PRO A 12 -4.32 -17.31 -9.47
N HIS A 13 -3.63 -16.43 -10.20
CA HIS A 13 -4.11 -15.10 -10.57
C HIS A 13 -4.69 -15.03 -12.00
N ALA A 14 -4.70 -16.15 -12.74
CA ALA A 14 -5.18 -16.19 -14.12
C ALA A 14 -6.64 -15.77 -14.26
N ALA A 15 -7.52 -16.29 -13.38
CA ALA A 15 -8.94 -15.99 -13.40
C ALA A 15 -9.22 -14.51 -13.11
N ALA A 16 -8.62 -13.95 -12.06
CA ALA A 16 -8.77 -12.55 -11.69
C ALA A 16 -8.23 -11.60 -12.77
N ALA A 17 -7.12 -11.95 -13.42
CA ALA A 17 -6.58 -11.18 -14.55
C ALA A 17 -7.53 -11.20 -15.76
N ARG A 18 -8.11 -12.36 -16.08
CA ARG A 18 -9.11 -12.50 -17.16
C ARG A 18 -10.36 -11.66 -16.88
N GLU A 19 -10.87 -11.73 -15.65
CA GLU A 19 -12.04 -10.97 -15.19
C GLU A 19 -11.78 -9.47 -15.31
N THR A 20 -10.65 -8.99 -14.78
CA THR A 20 -10.24 -7.58 -14.89
C THR A 20 -10.26 -7.08 -16.33
N VAL A 21 -9.71 -7.85 -17.28
CA VAL A 21 -9.70 -7.46 -18.70
C VAL A 21 -11.11 -7.48 -19.30
N SER A 22 -11.92 -8.47 -18.93
CA SER A 22 -13.31 -8.62 -19.42
C SER A 22 -14.20 -7.46 -18.95
N ASP A 23 -14.05 -7.05 -17.69
CA ASP A 23 -14.78 -5.91 -17.11
C ASP A 23 -14.38 -4.59 -17.76
N CYS A 24 -13.09 -4.41 -18.06
CA CYS A 24 -12.59 -3.23 -18.77
C CYS A 24 -13.17 -3.15 -20.19
N LEU A 25 -13.24 -4.28 -20.91
CA LEU A 25 -13.82 -4.34 -22.24
C LEU A 25 -15.31 -4.02 -22.22
N THR A 26 -16.03 -4.57 -21.24
CA THR A 26 -17.46 -4.26 -21.01
C THR A 26 -17.66 -2.78 -20.72
N THR A 27 -16.84 -2.20 -19.85
CA THR A 27 -16.88 -0.78 -19.46
C THR A 27 -16.65 0.14 -20.67
N LEU A 28 -15.79 -0.26 -21.60
CA LEU A 28 -15.50 0.49 -22.82
C LEU A 28 -16.44 0.19 -23.98
N GLY A 29 -17.43 -0.71 -23.79
CA GLY A 29 -18.33 -1.15 -24.85
C GLY A 29 -17.62 -1.87 -26.01
N MET A 30 -16.48 -2.50 -25.73
CA MET A 30 -15.63 -3.16 -26.72
C MET A 30 -15.92 -4.67 -26.75
N ASP A 31 -16.33 -5.17 -27.91
CA ASP A 31 -16.49 -6.60 -28.16
C ASP A 31 -15.24 -7.16 -28.87
N VAL A 32 -14.20 -7.43 -28.07
CA VAL A 32 -12.90 -7.96 -28.56
C VAL A 32 -12.55 -9.23 -27.78
N PRO A 33 -12.26 -10.36 -28.46
CA PRO A 33 -11.96 -11.61 -27.77
C PRO A 33 -10.59 -11.57 -27.08
N ILE A 34 -10.52 -12.14 -25.87
CA ILE A 34 -9.27 -12.37 -25.13
C ILE A 34 -8.69 -13.73 -25.57
N VAL A 35 -7.51 -13.71 -26.20
CA VAL A 35 -6.80 -14.93 -26.61
C VAL A 35 -5.94 -15.43 -25.45
N GLU A 36 -6.30 -16.57 -24.86
CA GLU A 36 -5.55 -17.17 -23.77
C GLU A 36 -4.44 -18.10 -24.28
N ARG A 37 -3.25 -17.98 -23.68
CA ARG A 37 -2.11 -18.85 -23.99
C ARG A 37 -1.45 -19.31 -22.70
N VAL A 38 -1.48 -20.62 -22.48
CA VAL A 38 -0.80 -21.26 -21.35
C VAL A 38 0.59 -21.72 -21.79
N GLY A 39 1.63 -21.38 -21.02
CA GLY A 39 3.02 -21.72 -21.35
C GLY A 39 4.03 -21.12 -20.37
N ARG A 40 5.29 -21.07 -20.77
CA ARG A 40 6.38 -20.53 -19.95
C ARG A 40 6.43 -18.99 -20.04
N TYR A 41 5.47 -18.36 -19.38
CA TYR A 41 5.32 -16.91 -19.37
C TYR A 41 5.39 -16.35 -17.95
N PRO A 42 5.90 -15.11 -17.79
CA PRO A 42 5.68 -14.34 -16.59
C PRO A 42 4.16 -14.22 -16.36
N SER A 43 3.63 -14.87 -15.33
CA SER A 43 2.19 -15.12 -15.23
C SER A 43 1.54 -14.34 -14.08
N PRO A 44 0.35 -13.74 -14.29
CA PRO A 44 -0.33 -13.50 -15.56
C PRO A 44 0.23 -12.26 -16.27
N THR A 45 0.31 -12.29 -17.61
CA THR A 45 0.65 -11.13 -18.43
C THR A 45 -0.48 -10.83 -19.40
N VAL A 46 -0.92 -9.57 -19.43
CA VAL A 46 -1.90 -9.08 -20.41
C VAL A 46 -1.16 -8.29 -21.47
N LEU A 47 -1.33 -8.69 -22.72
CA LEU A 47 -0.81 -7.96 -23.87
C LEU A 47 -1.95 -7.28 -24.62
N VAL A 48 -1.75 -6.01 -24.98
CA VAL A 48 -2.59 -5.30 -25.95
C VAL A 48 -1.73 -4.98 -27.16
N ASP A 49 -2.10 -5.54 -28.32
CA ASP A 49 -1.33 -5.46 -29.57
C ASP A 49 0.15 -5.86 -29.40
N GLY A 50 0.40 -6.88 -28.57
CA GLY A 50 1.73 -7.43 -28.31
C GLY A 50 2.54 -6.71 -27.23
N ILE A 51 1.99 -5.67 -26.59
CA ILE A 51 2.67 -4.88 -25.56
C ILE A 51 2.12 -5.22 -24.19
N ASP A 52 3.01 -5.47 -23.23
CA ASP A 52 2.65 -5.73 -21.85
C ASP A 52 2.03 -4.49 -21.19
N VAL A 53 0.77 -4.61 -20.79
CA VAL A 53 -0.02 -3.52 -20.18
C VAL A 53 0.64 -2.92 -18.95
N MET A 54 1.34 -3.74 -18.18
CA MET A 54 1.95 -3.32 -16.92
C MET A 54 3.41 -2.94 -17.09
N ARG A 55 4.09 -3.48 -18.10
CA ARG A 55 5.50 -3.18 -18.43
C ARG A 55 5.67 -2.86 -19.92
N PRO A 56 5.10 -1.75 -20.42
CA PRO A 56 5.08 -1.45 -21.86
C PRO A 56 6.47 -1.22 -22.48
N GLU A 57 7.46 -0.88 -21.65
CA GLU A 57 8.86 -0.67 -22.07
C GLU A 57 9.74 -1.92 -21.91
N ALA A 58 9.26 -2.94 -21.19
CA ALA A 58 9.96 -4.21 -21.11
C ALA A 58 9.62 -5.02 -22.36
N GLY A 59 10.62 -5.37 -23.17
CA GLY A 59 10.42 -6.25 -24.32
C GLY A 59 9.78 -7.60 -23.92
N THR A 60 9.39 -8.40 -24.90
CA THR A 60 8.72 -9.70 -24.67
C THR A 60 9.59 -10.61 -23.79
N SER A 61 9.18 -10.79 -22.54
CA SER A 61 9.89 -11.63 -21.57
C SER A 61 9.33 -13.06 -21.58
N ILE A 62 10.23 -14.04 -21.57
CA ILE A 62 9.92 -15.49 -21.54
C ILE A 62 10.53 -16.06 -20.26
N GLY A 63 9.75 -16.82 -19.48
CA GLY A 63 10.23 -17.41 -18.22
C GLY A 63 9.10 -17.88 -17.31
N ASP A 64 9.41 -18.69 -16.30
CA ASP A 64 8.45 -19.28 -15.36
C ASP A 64 8.34 -18.45 -14.06
N ALA A 65 8.11 -17.15 -14.18
CA ALA A 65 8.03 -16.25 -13.03
C ALA A 65 6.57 -15.88 -12.70
N CYS A 66 6.18 -15.97 -11.43
CA CYS A 66 4.96 -15.32 -10.98
C CYS A 66 5.16 -13.80 -10.99
N ARG A 67 4.24 -13.09 -11.63
CA ARG A 67 4.22 -11.64 -11.63
C ARG A 67 3.48 -11.12 -10.40
N LEU A 68 4.10 -10.16 -9.72
CA LEU A 68 3.50 -9.46 -8.58
C LEU A 68 2.77 -8.17 -9.02
N ASP A 69 3.15 -7.62 -10.17
CA ASP A 69 2.48 -6.50 -10.83
C ASP A 69 1.29 -7.00 -11.66
N LEU A 70 0.23 -7.47 -11.01
CA LEU A 70 -0.97 -7.96 -11.68
C LEU A 70 -1.66 -6.85 -12.50
N PRO A 71 -2.32 -7.19 -13.63
CA PRO A 71 -3.04 -6.21 -14.44
C PRO A 71 -4.11 -5.49 -13.62
N THR A 72 -4.11 -4.16 -13.65
CA THR A 72 -5.12 -3.34 -12.98
C THR A 72 -6.11 -2.77 -13.99
N PRO A 73 -7.38 -2.51 -13.61
CA PRO A 73 -8.37 -1.93 -14.51
C PRO A 73 -7.90 -0.64 -15.17
N GLN A 74 -7.27 0.26 -14.40
CA GLN A 74 -6.77 1.54 -14.91
C GLN A 74 -5.71 1.35 -15.99
N ARG A 75 -4.75 0.44 -15.79
CA ARG A 75 -3.68 0.17 -16.77
C ARG A 75 -4.24 -0.49 -18.02
N VAL A 76 -5.17 -1.44 -17.86
CA VAL A 76 -5.85 -2.09 -18.99
C VAL A 76 -6.67 -1.08 -19.79
N ILE A 77 -7.51 -0.26 -19.13
CA ILE A 77 -8.30 0.79 -19.79
C ILE A 77 -7.40 1.78 -20.53
N GLN A 78 -6.31 2.23 -19.91
CA GLN A 78 -5.37 3.14 -20.55
C GLN A 78 -4.76 2.52 -21.81
N ALA A 79 -4.24 1.29 -21.71
CA ALA A 79 -3.67 0.58 -22.85
C ALA A 79 -4.69 0.35 -23.98
N LEU A 80 -5.95 0.05 -23.65
CA LEU A 80 -7.03 -0.11 -24.63
C LEU A 80 -7.42 1.22 -25.28
N ARG A 81 -7.46 2.32 -24.53
CA ARG A 81 -7.77 3.67 -25.06
C ARG A 81 -6.66 4.18 -25.99
N ASP A 82 -5.41 4.03 -25.58
CA ASP A 82 -4.23 4.46 -26.33
C ASP A 82 -4.11 3.73 -27.69
N ARG A 83 -4.66 2.52 -27.77
CA ARG A 83 -4.63 1.67 -28.98
C ARG A 83 -5.95 1.65 -29.76
N GLY A 84 -7.05 2.03 -29.12
CA GLY A 84 -8.41 2.03 -29.68
C GLY A 84 -8.84 3.36 -30.31
N CYS A 85 -8.10 4.47 -30.10
CA CYS A 85 -8.46 5.80 -30.58
C CYS A 85 -9.91 6.20 -30.27
N LEU A 86 -10.25 6.22 -28.97
CA LEU A 86 -11.49 6.85 -28.47
C LEU A 86 -11.13 8.19 -27.81
N THR A 87 -11.23 9.29 -28.56
CA THR A 87 -11.19 10.65 -28.01
C THR A 87 -12.58 11.01 -27.46
N LEU A 88 -12.67 11.33 -26.16
CA LEU A 88 -13.86 11.98 -25.59
C LEU A 88 -13.70 13.52 -25.62
N PRO A 89 -14.76 14.29 -25.88
CA PRO A 89 -14.71 15.76 -25.90
C PRO A 89 -14.61 16.35 -24.48
N PRO A 90 -14.12 17.60 -24.33
CA PRO A 90 -13.99 18.25 -23.03
C PRO A 90 -15.38 18.60 -22.45
N VAL A 91 -15.57 18.34 -21.17
CA VAL A 91 -16.77 18.72 -20.42
C VAL A 91 -16.73 20.22 -20.16
N ALA A 92 -17.82 20.91 -20.46
CA ALA A 92 -17.99 22.35 -20.28
C ALA A 92 -18.29 22.71 -18.81
N ASP A 93 -17.69 23.79 -18.33
CA ASP A 93 -18.01 24.44 -17.06
C ASP A 93 -19.46 24.95 -17.04
N PRO A 94 -20.21 24.77 -15.94
CA PRO A 94 -21.28 25.68 -15.58
C PRO A 94 -20.80 26.70 -14.53
N ALA A 95 -21.14 27.95 -14.81
CA ALA A 95 -20.82 29.15 -14.05
C ALA A 95 -21.37 29.17 -12.61
N LEU A 96 -20.73 30.03 -11.81
CA LEU A 96 -21.04 30.39 -10.43
C LEU A 96 -22.54 30.61 -10.15
N ASP A 97 -23.00 30.04 -9.03
CA ASP A 97 -24.06 30.63 -8.22
C ASP A 97 -23.52 30.84 -6.78
N THR A 98 -23.51 32.10 -6.36
CA THR A 98 -23.08 32.54 -5.03
C THR A 98 -24.27 32.47 -4.08
N GLY A 99 -24.44 31.32 -3.43
CA GLY A 99 -25.37 31.13 -2.31
C GLY A 99 -24.61 30.93 -1.01
N THR A 100 -24.51 31.99 -0.19
CA THR A 100 -23.98 31.93 1.17
C THR A 100 -24.95 31.20 2.09
N THR A 101 -24.59 30.00 2.54
CA THR A 101 -25.22 29.34 3.70
C THR A 101 -24.15 28.64 4.53
N THR A 102 -23.88 29.21 5.70
CA THR A 102 -23.19 28.54 6.82
C THR A 102 -23.98 27.31 7.28
N PRO A 103 -23.33 26.17 7.57
CA PRO A 103 -23.88 25.17 8.48
C PRO A 103 -23.15 25.23 9.82
N THR A 104 -23.91 25.56 10.86
CA THR A 104 -23.59 25.23 12.25
C THR A 104 -24.10 23.83 12.57
N GLU A 105 -23.16 23.00 13.04
CA GLU A 105 -23.27 22.00 14.13
C GLU A 105 -24.34 20.89 14.06
N GLU A 106 -23.85 19.64 13.96
CA GLU A 106 -23.80 18.64 15.06
C GLU A 106 -23.75 17.22 14.47
N GLY A 107 -22.54 16.68 14.34
CA GLY A 107 -22.31 15.25 14.11
C GLY A 107 -21.83 14.61 15.41
N ASP A 108 -22.46 13.50 15.79
CA ASP A 108 -22.23 12.67 16.97
C ASP A 108 -20.75 12.58 17.41
N PRO A 109 -20.36 12.87 18.68
CA PRO A 109 -18.96 13.04 19.08
C PRO A 109 -18.15 11.73 19.17
N ASP A 110 -18.70 10.59 18.75
CA ASP A 110 -18.06 9.28 18.79
C ASP A 110 -17.34 8.87 17.49
N MET A 111 -17.52 9.58 16.37
CA MET A 111 -16.87 9.24 15.08
C MET A 111 -15.71 10.19 14.74
N SER A 112 -14.66 10.21 15.56
CA SER A 112 -13.45 10.99 15.24
C SER A 112 -12.45 10.16 14.43
N ALA A 113 -11.66 10.83 13.59
CA ALA A 113 -10.53 10.24 12.86
C ALA A 113 -9.59 9.38 13.73
N GLY A 114 -9.40 9.84 14.98
CA GLY A 114 -8.65 9.13 16.03
C GLY A 114 -9.21 7.75 16.34
N ARG A 115 -10.55 7.59 16.42
CA ARG A 115 -11.18 6.30 16.70
C ARG A 115 -11.11 5.35 15.50
N PHE A 116 -11.20 5.90 14.30
CA PHE A 116 -11.12 5.11 13.07
C PHE A 116 -9.73 4.52 12.83
N ALA A 117 -8.67 5.35 12.87
CA ALA A 117 -7.30 4.89 12.78
C ALA A 117 -6.94 3.93 13.93
N ALA A 118 -7.45 4.19 15.14
CA ALA A 118 -7.28 3.29 16.27
C ALA A 118 -7.96 1.93 16.07
N THR A 119 -9.13 1.87 15.42
CA THR A 119 -9.85 0.61 15.15
C THR A 119 -9.09 -0.27 14.15
N VAL A 120 -8.58 0.33 13.07
CA VAL A 120 -7.72 -0.37 12.10
C VAL A 120 -6.47 -0.91 12.81
N ALA A 121 -5.81 -0.06 13.61
CA ALA A 121 -4.65 -0.46 14.37
C ALA A 121 -4.94 -1.53 15.43
N ASP A 122 -6.05 -1.46 16.16
CA ASP A 122 -6.42 -2.43 17.19
C ASP A 122 -6.77 -3.79 16.57
N THR A 123 -7.34 -3.81 15.37
CA THR A 123 -7.61 -5.07 14.66
C THR A 123 -6.31 -5.75 14.20
N LEU A 124 -5.34 -4.97 13.70
CA LEU A 124 -4.06 -5.50 13.21
C LEU A 124 -3.07 -5.77 14.34
N LEU A 125 -3.07 -4.93 15.37
CA LEU A 125 -2.05 -4.83 16.41
C LEU A 125 -2.65 -4.97 17.81
N GLY A 126 -3.81 -5.61 17.95
CA GLY A 126 -4.52 -5.80 19.22
C GLY A 126 -3.79 -6.69 20.24
N PRO A 127 -4.14 -6.58 21.54
CA PRO A 127 -3.44 -7.20 22.68
C PRO A 127 -3.21 -8.70 22.54
N ASP A 128 -4.16 -9.43 21.95
CA ASP A 128 -4.13 -10.88 21.78
C ASP A 128 -3.06 -11.37 20.79
N ARG A 129 -2.41 -10.44 20.06
CA ARG A 129 -1.37 -10.73 19.06
C ARG A 129 0.05 -10.46 19.56
N GLN A 130 0.32 -10.51 20.87
CA GLN A 130 1.61 -10.11 21.46
C GLN A 130 2.83 -10.74 20.78
N THR A 131 2.86 -12.07 20.63
CA THR A 131 3.97 -12.78 19.96
C THR A 131 4.10 -12.36 18.50
N GLY A 132 2.98 -12.24 17.79
CA GLY A 132 2.95 -11.79 16.40
C GLY A 132 3.48 -10.37 16.22
N ARG A 133 3.08 -9.44 17.08
CA ARG A 133 3.61 -8.07 17.10
C ARG A 133 5.10 -8.05 17.39
N ASN A 134 5.57 -8.89 18.30
CA ASN A 134 7.00 -9.01 18.59
C ASN A 134 7.78 -9.45 17.33
N LEU A 135 7.27 -10.45 16.60
CA LEU A 135 7.86 -10.91 15.35
C LEU A 135 7.90 -9.80 14.29
N MET A 136 6.77 -9.20 13.96
CA MET A 136 6.68 -8.11 12.96
C MET A 136 7.67 -6.98 13.28
N ARG A 137 7.71 -6.56 14.54
CA ARG A 137 8.57 -5.48 15.01
C ARG A 137 10.05 -5.83 14.95
N THR A 138 10.39 -7.06 15.32
CA THR A 138 11.76 -7.56 15.23
C THR A 138 12.20 -7.64 13.77
N ALA A 139 11.31 -8.08 12.87
CA ALA A 139 11.57 -8.09 11.43
C ALA A 139 11.83 -6.68 10.89
N VAL A 140 11.00 -5.69 11.26
CA VAL A 140 11.19 -4.28 10.88
C VAL A 140 12.56 -3.75 11.37
N ARG A 141 12.96 -4.06 12.61
CA ARG A 141 14.27 -3.67 13.16
C ARG A 141 15.44 -4.34 12.42
N LEU A 142 15.31 -5.61 12.04
CA LEU A 142 16.34 -6.33 11.30
C LEU A 142 16.46 -5.78 9.86
N LEU A 143 15.34 -5.61 9.16
CA LEU A 143 15.28 -5.06 7.80
C LEU A 143 15.83 -3.63 7.69
N ALA A 144 15.76 -2.85 8.77
CA ALA A 144 16.33 -1.49 8.82
C ALA A 144 17.86 -1.44 8.60
N HIS A 145 18.56 -2.58 8.66
CA HIS A 145 19.98 -2.70 8.30
C HIS A 145 20.22 -2.88 6.80
N GLY A 146 19.15 -2.86 5.98
CA GLY A 146 19.22 -2.91 4.52
C GLY A 146 19.63 -4.27 3.93
N LYS A 147 19.37 -5.36 4.65
CA LYS A 147 19.70 -6.73 4.20
C LYS A 147 18.52 -7.68 4.38
N PRO A 148 18.37 -8.70 3.52
CA PRO A 148 17.40 -9.77 3.73
C PRO A 148 17.62 -10.49 5.07
N VAL A 149 16.55 -10.99 5.66
CA VAL A 149 16.53 -11.59 7.00
C VAL A 149 16.05 -13.04 6.91
N THR A 150 16.80 -14.00 7.45
CA THR A 150 16.33 -15.38 7.53
C THR A 150 15.29 -15.55 8.64
N VAL A 151 14.42 -16.55 8.51
CA VAL A 151 13.45 -16.91 9.56
C VAL A 151 14.16 -17.29 10.87
N ALA A 152 15.33 -17.91 10.78
CA ALA A 152 16.14 -18.28 11.95
C ALA A 152 16.74 -17.05 12.68
N GLU A 153 17.24 -16.06 11.93
CA GLU A 153 17.69 -14.78 12.51
C GLU A 153 16.53 -14.05 13.19
N LEU A 154 15.37 -14.02 12.55
CA LEU A 154 14.16 -13.44 13.14
C LEU A 154 13.75 -14.14 14.44
N ALA A 155 13.66 -15.48 14.43
CA ALA A 155 13.29 -16.28 15.60
C ALA A 155 14.27 -16.04 16.77
N THR A 156 15.57 -16.08 16.48
CA THR A 156 16.63 -15.82 17.45
C THR A 156 16.51 -14.41 18.04
N ALA A 157 16.37 -13.39 17.20
CA ALA A 157 16.26 -12.00 17.65
C ALA A 157 14.95 -11.72 18.41
N ALA A 158 13.87 -12.44 18.08
CA ALA A 158 12.59 -12.33 18.76
C ALA A 158 12.51 -13.15 20.06
N GLY A 159 13.52 -14.00 20.34
CA GLY A 159 13.56 -14.86 21.51
C GLY A 159 12.55 -16.01 21.47
N VAL A 160 12.28 -16.56 20.28
CA VAL A 160 11.38 -17.70 20.07
C VAL A 160 12.10 -18.85 19.36
N ASP A 161 11.73 -20.09 19.66
CA ASP A 161 12.37 -21.27 19.07
C ASP A 161 12.07 -21.41 17.57
N VAL A 162 10.82 -21.17 17.19
CA VAL A 162 10.34 -21.17 15.80
C VAL A 162 9.41 -19.99 15.61
N ALA A 163 9.61 -19.22 14.54
CA ALA A 163 8.75 -18.11 14.19
C ALA A 163 7.54 -18.61 13.37
N ASP A 164 6.37 -18.72 14.02
CA ASP A 164 5.10 -18.77 13.29
C ASP A 164 4.70 -17.35 12.88
N ILE A 165 5.17 -16.98 11.70
CA ILE A 165 4.90 -15.69 11.09
C ILE A 165 3.43 -15.53 10.68
N THR A 166 2.68 -16.61 10.44
CA THR A 166 1.37 -16.52 9.78
C THR A 166 0.30 -15.91 10.68
N ASN A 167 0.51 -16.01 11.99
CA ASN A 167 -0.34 -15.43 13.03
C ASN A 167 0.08 -14.00 13.41
N ALA A 168 1.20 -13.52 12.89
CA ALA A 168 1.64 -12.15 13.10
C ALA A 168 0.87 -11.15 12.21
N PRO A 169 0.81 -9.86 12.61
CA PRO A 169 0.14 -8.83 11.81
C PRO A 169 0.69 -8.80 10.38
N ALA A 170 -0.18 -8.90 9.37
CA ALA A 170 0.20 -9.01 7.96
C ALA A 170 1.17 -10.16 7.62
N GLY A 171 1.24 -11.19 8.46
CA GLY A 171 2.19 -12.30 8.33
C GLY A 171 2.07 -13.12 7.04
N ARG A 172 0.88 -13.11 6.42
CA ARG A 172 0.62 -13.76 5.12
C ARG A 172 1.08 -12.92 3.93
N ASP A 173 1.34 -11.62 4.13
CA ASP A 173 1.78 -10.69 3.10
C ASP A 173 3.31 -10.52 3.06
N VAL A 174 4.05 -11.23 3.93
CA VAL A 174 5.51 -11.11 4.03
C VAL A 174 6.17 -11.41 2.68
N GLU A 175 7.08 -10.52 2.28
CA GLU A 175 7.83 -10.63 1.03
C GLU A 175 9.09 -11.47 1.24
N TYR A 176 9.34 -12.40 0.32
CA TYR A 176 10.52 -13.27 0.31
C TYR A 176 11.32 -13.11 -0.98
N ASP A 177 12.64 -13.27 -0.87
CA ASP A 177 13.50 -13.50 -2.04
C ASP A 177 13.48 -14.98 -2.49
N ASP A 178 14.27 -15.27 -3.52
CA ASP A 178 14.45 -16.61 -4.10
C ASP A 178 15.07 -17.64 -3.11
N GLN A 179 15.73 -17.15 -2.07
CA GLN A 179 16.35 -17.94 -1.01
C GLN A 179 15.44 -18.07 0.21
N HIS A 180 14.18 -17.64 0.10
CA HIS A 180 13.20 -17.66 1.16
C HIS A 180 13.61 -16.84 2.40
N ARG A 181 14.39 -15.77 2.18
CA ARG A 181 14.68 -14.76 3.21
C ARG A 181 13.65 -13.65 3.11
N ILE A 182 13.26 -13.13 4.27
CA ILE A 182 12.36 -12.00 4.40
C ILE A 182 13.05 -10.77 3.83
N VAL A 183 12.41 -10.15 2.84
CA VAL A 183 12.83 -8.88 2.24
C VAL A 183 11.84 -7.74 2.49
N GLY A 184 10.66 -8.05 3.02
CA GLY A 184 9.70 -7.03 3.39
C GLY A 184 8.57 -7.49 4.30
N TRP A 185 8.25 -6.64 5.26
CA TRP A 185 7.12 -6.79 6.17
C TRP A 185 6.69 -5.41 6.66
N GLY A 186 5.88 -4.73 5.84
CA GLY A 186 5.62 -3.29 5.99
C GLY A 186 6.83 -2.45 5.56
N LEU A 187 7.96 -2.56 6.27
CA LEU A 187 9.27 -2.06 5.82
C LEU A 187 9.87 -3.07 4.84
N THR A 188 10.42 -2.63 3.71
CA THR A 188 10.85 -3.53 2.63
C THR A 188 12.08 -3.03 1.88
N LEU A 189 12.84 -3.97 1.33
CA LEU A 189 13.95 -3.74 0.40
C LEU A 189 13.46 -3.56 -1.05
N ILE A 190 12.21 -3.94 -1.32
CA ILE A 190 11.62 -3.87 -2.66
C ILE A 190 11.09 -2.45 -2.90
N PRO A 191 11.44 -1.80 -4.02
CA PRO A 191 10.95 -0.45 -4.32
C PRO A 191 9.43 -0.32 -4.27
N THR A 192 8.97 0.70 -3.53
CA THR A 192 7.58 1.16 -3.51
C THR A 192 7.53 2.68 -3.75
N PRO A 193 6.35 3.28 -3.93
CA PRO A 193 6.22 4.73 -3.99
C PRO A 193 6.68 5.46 -2.72
N HIS A 194 6.82 4.77 -1.58
CA HIS A 194 7.16 5.35 -0.29
C HIS A 194 8.62 5.03 0.05
N THR A 195 9.54 5.88 -0.40
CA THR A 195 10.95 5.80 -0.05
C THR A 195 11.15 6.10 1.43
N TYR A 196 11.93 5.27 2.11
CA TYR A 196 12.17 5.34 3.55
C TYR A 196 13.67 5.26 3.84
N ILE A 197 14.28 6.38 4.23
CA ILE A 197 15.72 6.47 4.49
C ILE A 197 15.96 6.56 5.98
N VAL A 198 16.66 5.57 6.55
CA VAL A 198 16.96 5.48 7.99
C VAL A 198 18.40 5.00 8.19
N ASN A 199 19.14 5.63 9.09
CA ASN A 199 20.53 5.25 9.43
C ASN A 199 21.46 5.07 8.21
N GLY A 200 21.26 5.83 7.13
CA GLY A 200 22.04 5.74 5.90
C GLY A 200 21.61 4.63 4.93
N HIS A 201 20.61 3.83 5.28
CA HIS A 201 20.04 2.80 4.41
C HIS A 201 18.83 3.34 3.65
N HIS A 202 18.77 3.03 2.36
CA HIS A 202 17.65 3.37 1.48
C HIS A 202 16.71 2.18 1.38
N LEU A 203 15.53 2.31 1.95
CA LEU A 203 14.49 1.28 2.07
C LEU A 203 13.16 1.84 1.55
N TYR A 204 12.10 1.08 1.70
CA TYR A 204 10.75 1.48 1.32
C TYR A 204 9.72 0.98 2.32
N THR A 205 8.51 1.55 2.30
CA THR A 205 7.36 1.03 3.08
C THR A 205 6.19 0.64 2.18
N TRP A 206 5.30 -0.22 2.66
CA TRP A 206 4.12 -0.62 1.88
C TRP A 206 3.07 0.48 1.76
N CYS A 207 2.94 1.36 2.75
CA CYS A 207 1.96 2.45 2.72
C CYS A 207 2.47 3.74 3.37
N ALA A 208 1.67 4.80 3.27
CA ALA A 208 1.93 6.08 3.92
C ALA A 208 1.93 5.96 5.47
N ALA A 209 1.02 5.17 6.05
CA ALA A 209 0.92 5.03 7.51
C ALA A 209 2.15 4.34 8.11
N ASP A 210 2.71 3.35 7.42
CA ASP A 210 3.95 2.66 7.80
C ASP A 210 5.12 3.64 7.96
N THR A 211 5.20 4.67 7.10
CA THR A 211 6.27 5.69 7.20
C THR A 211 6.21 6.49 8.51
N LEU A 212 5.01 6.65 9.08
CA LEU A 212 4.77 7.36 10.34
C LEU A 212 4.88 6.43 11.55
N LEU A 213 4.60 5.13 11.39
CA LEU A 213 4.65 4.14 12.47
C LEU A 213 6.08 3.66 12.79
N PHE A 214 6.89 3.37 11.77
CA PHE A 214 8.18 2.69 11.96
C PHE A 214 9.28 3.49 12.66
N PRO A 215 9.39 4.83 12.57
CA PRO A 215 10.41 5.57 13.30
C PRO A 215 10.40 5.25 14.81
N ALA A 216 9.22 5.15 15.42
CA ALA A 216 9.05 4.81 16.83
C ALA A 216 9.42 3.34 17.15
N ILE A 217 9.19 2.40 16.24
CA ILE A 217 9.65 1.00 16.36
C ILE A 217 11.18 0.90 16.29
N LEU A 218 11.77 1.68 15.38
CA LEU A 218 13.22 1.71 15.11
C LEU A 218 14.00 2.58 16.10
N GLY A 219 13.32 3.44 16.85
CA GLY A 219 13.96 4.44 17.71
C GLY A 219 14.86 5.41 16.94
N SER A 220 14.65 5.56 15.63
CA SER A 220 15.51 6.31 14.71
C SER A 220 14.67 7.22 13.83
N ARG A 221 15.21 8.40 13.52
CA ARG A 221 14.60 9.33 12.56
C ARG A 221 14.65 8.75 11.15
N ALA A 222 13.57 8.96 10.39
CA ALA A 222 13.51 8.60 8.97
C ALA A 222 13.23 9.81 8.09
N HIS A 223 13.81 9.81 6.89
CA HIS A 223 13.48 10.75 5.82
C HIS A 223 12.66 10.03 4.77
N ILE A 224 11.52 10.63 4.41
CA ILE A 224 10.52 10.01 3.57
C ILE A 224 10.36 10.82 2.29
N GLU A 225 10.32 10.13 1.16
CA GLU A 225 9.88 10.69 -0.12
C GLU A 225 8.77 9.81 -0.68
N SER A 226 7.67 10.46 -1.10
CA SER A 226 6.52 9.82 -1.73
C SER A 226 6.02 10.67 -2.88
N ARG A 227 5.04 10.17 -3.64
CA ARG A 227 4.36 10.92 -4.69
C ARG A 227 2.86 10.86 -4.53
N CYS A 228 2.20 11.98 -4.80
CA CYS A 228 0.75 12.01 -4.91
C CYS A 228 0.33 11.24 -6.17
N PRO A 229 -0.53 10.21 -6.07
CA PRO A 229 -0.92 9.42 -7.24
C PRO A 229 -1.76 10.20 -8.24
N THR A 230 -2.39 11.30 -7.81
CA THR A 230 -3.28 12.14 -8.63
C THR A 230 -2.53 13.23 -9.39
N THR A 231 -1.53 13.85 -8.75
CA THR A 231 -0.85 15.04 -9.30
C THR A 231 0.63 14.82 -9.60
N ASP A 232 1.18 13.65 -9.24
CA ASP A 232 2.63 13.35 -9.24
C ASP A 232 3.50 14.31 -8.41
N THR A 233 2.88 15.20 -7.61
CA THR A 233 3.61 16.08 -6.70
C THR A 233 4.42 15.25 -5.71
N VAL A 234 5.72 15.56 -5.61
CA VAL A 234 6.61 14.92 -4.64
C VAL A 234 6.27 15.41 -3.24
N ILE A 235 6.10 14.46 -2.32
CA ILE A 235 5.79 14.69 -0.93
C ILE A 235 7.02 14.27 -0.12
N ARG A 236 7.57 15.19 0.67
CA ARG A 236 8.73 14.95 1.53
C ARG A 236 8.37 15.27 2.97
N LEU A 237 8.93 14.48 3.89
CA LEU A 237 8.80 14.71 5.31
C LEU A 237 9.93 14.00 6.06
N THR A 238 10.25 14.55 7.22
CA THR A 238 11.09 13.91 8.22
C THR A 238 10.20 13.44 9.35
N VAL A 239 10.41 12.21 9.84
CA VAL A 239 9.64 11.68 10.96
C VAL A 239 10.58 11.30 12.08
N ASP A 240 10.47 12.01 13.20
CA ASP A 240 11.23 11.76 14.41
C ASP A 240 10.42 10.89 15.39
N PRO A 241 11.02 9.86 16.01
CA PRO A 241 10.31 8.95 16.91
C PRO A 241 9.68 9.62 18.13
N GLN A 242 10.18 10.78 18.57
CA GLN A 242 9.64 11.51 19.71
C GLN A 242 8.94 12.81 19.28
N ALA A 243 9.57 13.60 18.42
CA ALA A 243 9.05 14.91 18.03
C ALA A 243 7.91 14.84 17.00
N GLY A 244 7.79 13.74 16.24
CA GLY A 244 6.82 13.60 15.17
C GLY A 244 7.31 14.15 13.84
N VAL A 245 6.37 14.57 12.99
CA VAL A 245 6.65 15.05 11.62
C VAL A 245 7.26 16.45 11.62
N SER A 246 8.30 16.64 10.82
CA SER A 246 8.86 17.94 10.43
C SER A 246 9.12 17.99 8.93
N ASP A 247 9.43 19.19 8.41
CA ASP A 247 9.83 19.42 7.01
C ASP A 247 8.81 18.90 5.97
N LEU A 248 7.53 18.84 6.35
CA LEU A 248 6.46 18.39 5.47
C LEU A 248 6.28 19.34 4.29
N SER A 249 6.45 18.82 3.08
CA SER A 249 6.27 19.56 1.84
C SER A 249 5.57 18.70 0.79
N PRO A 250 4.45 19.15 0.19
CA PRO A 250 3.71 20.37 0.54
C PRO A 250 3.09 20.27 1.94
N ALA A 251 2.97 21.40 2.65
CA ALA A 251 2.37 21.44 3.99
C ALA A 251 0.89 21.02 4.00
N THR A 252 0.23 21.05 2.83
CA THR A 252 -1.15 20.61 2.62
C THR A 252 -1.29 19.10 2.49
N ALA A 253 -0.18 18.34 2.49
CA ALA A 253 -0.23 16.90 2.26
C ALA A 253 -1.15 16.19 3.26
N VAL A 254 -1.88 15.21 2.73
CA VAL A 254 -2.83 14.39 3.47
C VAL A 254 -2.50 12.90 3.30
N ILE A 255 -2.95 12.09 4.24
CA ILE A 255 -2.87 10.63 4.21
C ILE A 255 -4.28 10.05 4.08
N SER A 256 -4.44 9.00 3.26
CA SER A 256 -5.66 8.21 3.22
C SER A 256 -5.58 6.98 4.13
N ILE A 257 -6.67 6.68 4.81
CA ILE A 257 -6.82 5.54 5.71
C ILE A 257 -8.08 4.77 5.27
N PRO A 258 -7.95 3.55 4.73
CA PRO A 258 -9.09 2.74 4.28
C PRO A 258 -10.05 2.35 5.41
N GLY A 259 -11.29 2.04 5.02
CA GLY A 259 -12.34 1.43 5.84
C GLY A 259 -11.83 0.27 6.70
N SER A 260 -12.16 0.25 8.00
CA SER A 260 -11.97 -0.98 8.79
C SER A 260 -12.85 -2.13 8.30
N GLN A 261 -13.96 -1.82 7.60
CA GLN A 261 -14.87 -2.80 6.99
C GLN A 261 -14.26 -3.47 5.75
N ASP A 262 -13.42 -2.74 5.01
CA ASP A 262 -12.75 -3.25 3.81
C ASP A 262 -11.49 -4.08 4.14
N MET A 263 -11.04 -4.03 5.39
CA MET A 263 -9.82 -4.68 5.82
C MET A 263 -9.97 -6.19 5.93
N ASP A 264 -9.13 -6.90 5.19
CA ASP A 264 -8.95 -8.35 5.30
C ASP A 264 -7.62 -8.63 5.99
N ILE A 265 -7.67 -9.16 7.22
CA ILE A 265 -6.48 -9.48 8.01
C ILE A 265 -5.55 -10.53 7.37
N THR A 266 -6.04 -11.26 6.37
CA THR A 266 -5.25 -12.24 5.61
C THR A 266 -4.61 -11.65 4.35
N ARG A 267 -5.03 -10.44 3.96
CA ARG A 267 -4.59 -9.66 2.79
C ARG A 267 -4.43 -8.19 3.16
N VAL A 268 -3.73 -7.91 4.26
CA VAL A 268 -3.54 -6.56 4.83
C VAL A 268 -2.88 -5.65 3.81
N ARG A 269 -1.90 -6.17 3.07
CA ARG A 269 -1.23 -5.36 2.05
C ARG A 269 -2.19 -4.90 0.96
N ALA A 270 -3.04 -5.79 0.46
CA ALA A 270 -3.98 -5.48 -0.62
C ALA A 270 -5.12 -4.57 -0.16
N THR A 271 -5.65 -4.81 1.03
CA THR A 271 -6.88 -4.15 1.52
C THR A 271 -6.62 -2.92 2.38
N THR A 272 -5.42 -2.77 2.95
CA THR A 272 -5.08 -1.65 3.82
C THR A 272 -3.87 -0.85 3.31
N CYS A 273 -2.75 -1.50 3.02
CA CYS A 273 -1.52 -0.76 2.66
C CYS A 273 -1.59 -0.14 1.26
N ASN A 274 -1.95 -0.92 0.24
CA ASN A 274 -2.03 -0.44 -1.15
C ASN A 274 -3.00 0.76 -1.34
N PRO A 275 -4.17 0.81 -0.67
CA PRO A 275 -5.04 1.99 -0.70
C PRO A 275 -4.63 3.10 0.29
N GLY A 276 -3.78 2.85 1.29
CA GLY A 276 -3.29 3.86 2.24
C GLY A 276 -2.12 4.70 1.70
N ARG A 277 -2.42 5.87 1.13
CA ARG A 277 -1.48 6.67 0.32
C ARG A 277 -1.32 8.09 0.86
N TYR A 278 -0.30 8.77 0.36
CA TYR A 278 -0.19 10.22 0.49
C TYR A 278 -0.82 10.93 -0.71
N PHE A 279 -1.45 12.08 -0.47
CA PHE A 279 -1.89 13.02 -1.49
C PHE A 279 -1.36 14.42 -1.18
N ALA A 280 -1.15 15.23 -2.22
CA ALA A 280 -0.56 16.56 -2.09
C ALA A 280 -1.46 17.54 -1.32
N ALA A 281 -2.77 17.33 -1.39
CA ALA A 281 -3.80 18.10 -0.71
C ALA A 281 -5.09 17.28 -0.64
N ALA A 282 -6.06 17.71 0.18
CA ALA A 282 -7.35 17.05 0.34
C ALA A 282 -8.11 16.86 -0.99
N HIS A 283 -8.16 17.90 -1.84
CA HIS A 283 -8.84 17.82 -3.14
C HIS A 283 -8.25 16.74 -4.05
N ALA A 284 -6.94 16.47 -3.94
CA ALA A 284 -6.28 15.44 -4.75
C ALA A 284 -6.69 14.02 -4.35
N ALA A 285 -7.37 13.85 -3.20
CA ALA A 285 -7.86 12.58 -2.70
C ALA A 285 -9.37 12.37 -2.91
N GLU A 286 -10.07 13.29 -3.59
CA GLU A 286 -11.53 13.20 -3.79
C GLU A 286 -11.96 11.92 -4.51
N ASP A 287 -11.29 11.57 -5.61
CA ASP A 287 -11.55 10.32 -6.34
C ASP A 287 -11.30 9.08 -5.47
N TRP A 288 -10.31 9.16 -4.58
CA TRP A 288 -10.01 8.07 -3.65
C TRP A 288 -11.14 7.92 -2.62
N LEU A 289 -11.65 9.02 -2.06
CA LEU A 289 -12.79 9.00 -1.14
C LEU A 289 -14.05 8.44 -1.81
N ALA A 290 -14.31 8.80 -3.06
CA ALA A 290 -15.44 8.25 -3.81
C ALA A 290 -15.35 6.73 -4.00
N GLN A 291 -14.14 6.17 -4.07
CA GLN A 291 -13.88 4.73 -4.22
C GLN A 291 -13.75 4.00 -2.88
N ASN A 292 -13.59 4.73 -1.77
CA ASN A 292 -13.41 4.19 -0.42
C ASN A 292 -14.37 4.92 0.53
N PRO A 293 -15.69 4.68 0.39
CA PRO A 293 -16.72 5.46 1.09
C PRO A 293 -16.64 5.33 2.62
N ASP A 294 -16.11 4.20 3.12
CA ASP A 294 -15.87 3.97 4.55
C ASP A 294 -14.47 4.42 4.99
N GLY A 295 -13.63 4.86 4.05
CA GLY A 295 -12.30 5.38 4.31
C GLY A 295 -12.29 6.86 4.65
N MET A 296 -11.13 7.37 5.02
CA MET A 296 -10.96 8.80 5.33
C MET A 296 -9.63 9.37 4.86
N VAL A 297 -9.60 10.70 4.74
CA VAL A 297 -8.41 11.46 4.39
C VAL A 297 -8.13 12.49 5.49
N LEU A 298 -6.88 12.56 5.94
CA LEU A 298 -6.46 13.41 7.05
C LEU A 298 -5.21 14.22 6.69
N PRO A 299 -5.11 15.49 7.12
CA PRO A 299 -3.83 16.20 7.14
C PRO A 299 -2.77 15.36 7.85
N VAL A 300 -1.55 15.32 7.30
CA VAL A 300 -0.45 14.55 7.91
C VAL A 300 -0.17 15.01 9.34
N ALA A 301 -0.31 16.31 9.60
CA ALA A 301 -0.17 16.90 10.94
C ALA A 301 -1.17 16.33 11.97
N ASP A 302 -2.36 15.92 11.52
CA ASP A 302 -3.41 15.37 12.39
C ASP A 302 -3.28 13.85 12.55
N ALA A 303 -2.81 13.16 11.50
CA ALA A 303 -2.62 11.71 11.52
C ALA A 303 -1.39 11.27 12.34
N ASP A 304 -0.31 12.04 12.27
CA ASP A 304 0.95 11.78 12.97
C ASP A 304 0.80 11.52 14.49
N PRO A 305 0.15 12.39 15.30
CA PRO A 305 -0.03 12.12 16.74
C PRO A 305 -0.88 10.87 17.02
N GLN A 306 -1.84 10.54 16.16
CA GLN A 306 -2.69 9.35 16.31
C GLN A 306 -1.87 8.08 16.06
N LEU A 307 -1.09 8.05 14.97
CA LEU A 307 -0.22 6.93 14.63
C LEU A 307 0.95 6.77 15.61
N ARG A 308 1.48 7.87 16.18
CA ARG A 308 2.46 7.78 17.28
C ARG A 308 1.88 7.11 18.53
N THR A 309 0.61 7.34 18.84
CA THR A 309 -0.06 6.68 19.97
C THR A 309 -0.12 5.16 19.75
N ILE A 310 -0.46 4.73 18.53
CA ILE A 310 -0.42 3.32 18.13
C ILE A 310 1.00 2.77 18.22
N SER A 311 1.98 3.51 17.70
CA SER A 311 3.39 3.11 17.73
C SER A 311 3.93 2.94 19.15
N SER A 312 3.41 3.71 20.11
CA SER A 312 3.80 3.57 21.52
C SER A 312 3.46 2.19 22.08
N ARG A 313 2.37 1.56 21.60
CA ARG A 313 1.95 0.19 21.94
C ARG A 313 2.84 -0.86 21.26
N LEU A 314 3.59 -0.47 20.24
CA LEU A 314 4.55 -1.31 19.52
C LEU A 314 5.98 -1.17 20.05
N ARG A 315 6.25 -0.24 20.96
CA ARG A 315 7.55 -0.16 21.63
C ARG A 315 7.66 -1.28 22.68
N ASP A 316 8.89 -1.73 22.97
CA ASP A 316 9.11 -2.62 24.12
C ASP A 316 8.48 -1.97 25.35
N LEU A 317 7.52 -2.64 26.00
CA LEU A 317 7.30 -2.38 27.41
C LEU A 317 8.60 -2.75 28.12
N PRO A 318 9.13 -1.92 29.03
CA PRO A 318 10.27 -2.30 29.84
C PRO A 318 9.94 -3.66 30.46
N GLN A 319 10.78 -4.67 30.22
CA GLN A 319 10.69 -5.87 31.04
C GLN A 319 10.96 -5.41 32.47
N THR A 320 9.97 -5.58 33.35
CA THR A 320 10.20 -5.45 34.79
C THR A 320 11.37 -6.39 35.09
N PRO A 321 12.50 -5.89 35.61
CA PRO A 321 13.59 -6.79 35.98
C PRO A 321 13.00 -7.81 36.95
N SER A 322 13.11 -9.10 36.62
CA SER A 322 12.86 -10.15 37.59
C SER A 322 13.89 -9.94 38.70
N CYS A 323 13.42 -9.51 39.86
CA CYS A 323 14.17 -9.65 41.09
C CYS A 323 14.41 -11.13 41.40
#